data_AF-A0A1L1QK37-F1
#
_entry.id   AF-A0A1L1QK37-F1
#
_cell.length_a   1.000
_cell.length_b   1.000
_cell.length_c   1.000
_cell.angle_alpha   90.00
_cell.angle_beta   90.00
_cell.angle_gamma   90.00
#
_symmetry.space_group_name_H-M   'P 1'
#
loop_
_entity.id
_entity.type
_entity.pdbx_description
1 polymer ?
#
loop_
_entity_poly.entity_id
_entity_poly.type
_entity_poly.pdbx_seq_one_letter_code
_entity_poly.pdbx_strand_id
1 'polypeptide(L)' 'MASVYGDLDGDGEVDVFDLILMRKAVENGDTERFEAADLNCDGVIDSDDLTYHSEYLHGIRKTLPVEY' A
#
# COMPACT_ATOMS: atom_id res chain seq x y z
N MET A 1 -3.48 16.19 -6.02
CA MET A 1 -2.32 15.31 -6.21
C MET A 1 -2.88 13.91 -6.20
N ALA A 2 -2.64 13.11 -7.25
CA ALA A 2 -3.14 11.74 -7.31
C ALA A 2 -2.45 10.92 -6.20
N SER A 3 -3.20 10.07 -5.51
CA SER A 3 -2.64 9.12 -4.55
C SER A 3 -1.85 8.06 -5.34
N VAL A 4 -0.61 7.78 -4.94
CA VAL A 4 0.15 6.67 -5.50
C VAL A 4 -0.15 5.44 -4.64
N TYR A 5 -0.63 4.36 -5.26
CA TYR A 5 -0.86 3.11 -4.54
C TYR A 5 0.47 2.61 -3.96
N GLY A 6 0.47 2.29 -2.67
CA GLY A 6 1.63 1.85 -1.93
C GLY A 6 2.50 2.97 -1.35
N ASP A 7 2.24 4.24 -1.65
CA ASP A 7 2.90 5.42 -1.07
C ASP A 7 2.11 5.91 0.17
N LEU A 8 2.48 5.37 1.32
CA LEU A 8 1.79 5.60 2.59
C LEU A 8 2.36 6.81 3.34
N ASP A 9 3.56 7.29 3.01
CA ASP A 9 4.15 8.46 3.69
C ASP A 9 4.05 9.78 2.89
N GLY A 10 3.85 9.71 1.58
CA GLY A 10 3.64 10.85 0.71
C GLY A 10 4.84 11.46 0.05
N ASP A 11 5.96 10.76 0.05
CA ASP A 11 7.17 11.25 -0.61
C ASP A 11 7.13 11.02 -2.14
N GLY A 12 6.19 10.21 -2.63
CA GLY A 12 5.98 9.92 -4.04
C GLY A 12 6.80 8.73 -4.57
N GLU A 13 7.54 8.05 -3.69
CA GLU A 13 8.16 6.76 -3.94
C GLU A 13 7.33 5.64 -3.29
N VAL A 14 7.61 4.38 -3.66
CA VAL A 14 6.99 3.21 -3.01
C VAL A 14 8.14 2.33 -2.55
N ASP A 15 8.43 2.36 -1.27
CA ASP A 15 9.63 1.79 -0.69
C ASP A 15 9.42 1.10 0.68
N VAL A 16 10.50 0.82 1.39
CA VAL A 16 10.45 0.10 2.67
C VAL A 16 9.83 0.92 3.82
N PHE A 17 9.85 2.25 3.75
CA PHE A 17 9.19 3.10 4.75
C PHE A 17 7.68 2.96 4.67
N ASP A 18 7.13 2.86 3.47
CA ASP A 18 5.72 2.56 3.25
C ASP A 18 5.34 1.19 3.80
N LEU A 19 6.20 0.18 3.66
CA LEU A 19 5.93 -1.16 4.19
C LEU A 19 5.79 -1.15 5.73
N ILE A 20 6.54 -0.28 6.42
CA ILE A 20 6.42 -0.09 7.87
C ILE A 20 5.06 0.53 8.21
N LEU A 21 4.62 1.52 7.44
CA LEU A 21 3.31 2.14 7.61
C LEU A 21 2.17 1.18 7.26
N MET A 22 2.36 0.34 6.24
CA MET A 22 1.40 -0.68 5.82
C MET A 22 1.17 -1.68 6.95
N ARG A 23 2.24 -2.15 7.59
CA ARG A 23 2.11 -3.03 8.76
C ARG A 23 1.27 -2.39 9.88
N LYS A 24 1.48 -1.09 10.15
CA LYS A 24 0.68 -0.36 11.15
C LYS A 24 -0.77 -0.19 10.70
N ALA A 25 -1.01 0.06 9.41
CA ALA A 25 -2.35 0.20 8.84
C ALA A 25 -3.13 -1.11 8.99
N VAL A 26 -2.52 -2.25 8.68
CA VAL A 26 -3.10 -3.58 8.88
C VAL A 26 -3.38 -3.88 10.36
N GLU A 27 -2.47 -3.53 11.26
CA GLU A 27 -2.70 -3.70 12.70
C GLU A 27 -3.86 -2.86 13.23
N ASN A 28 -4.07 -1.66 12.68
CA ASN A 28 -5.17 -0.78 13.05
C ASN A 28 -6.46 -1.05 12.27
N GLY A 29 -6.37 -1.70 11.11
CA GLY A 29 -7.44 -1.82 10.11
C GLY A 29 -7.80 -0.50 9.42
N ASP A 30 -6.94 0.53 9.52
CA ASP A 30 -7.20 1.87 8.97
C ASP A 30 -5.90 2.71 8.87
N THR A 31 -5.90 3.72 8.01
CA THR A 31 -4.85 4.75 7.90
C THR A 31 -5.38 6.04 7.26
N GLU A 32 -4.68 7.16 7.44
CA GLU A 32 -5.03 8.44 6.82
C GLU A 32 -5.04 8.39 5.27
N ARG A 33 -4.28 7.46 4.70
CA ARG A 33 -4.15 7.24 3.25
C ARG A 33 -4.74 5.90 2.83
N PHE A 34 -6.03 5.72 3.08
CA PHE A 34 -6.75 4.47 2.81
C PHE A 34 -6.51 3.98 1.38
N GLU A 35 -6.70 4.84 0.37
CA GLU A 35 -6.51 4.51 -1.04
C GLU A 35 -5.09 4.06 -1.38
N ALA A 36 -4.06 4.53 -0.65
CA ALA A 36 -2.69 4.06 -0.87
C ALA A 36 -2.43 2.70 -0.19
N ALA A 37 -3.23 2.35 0.83
CA ALA A 37 -3.06 1.16 1.64
C ALA A 37 -3.91 -0.03 1.18
N ASP A 38 -5.10 0.21 0.61
CA ASP A 38 -5.96 -0.81 0.00
C ASP A 38 -5.42 -1.19 -1.40
N LEU A 39 -4.46 -2.10 -1.43
CA LEU A 39 -3.68 -2.46 -2.62
C LEU A 39 -4.35 -3.54 -3.47
N ASN A 40 -5.35 -4.24 -2.94
CA ASN A 40 -6.15 -5.19 -3.70
C ASN A 40 -7.51 -4.60 -4.12
N CYS A 41 -7.86 -3.39 -3.65
CA CYS A 41 -9.09 -2.64 -3.89
C CYS A 41 -10.35 -3.40 -3.45
N ASP A 42 -10.27 -4.14 -2.34
CA ASP A 42 -11.40 -4.87 -1.77
C ASP A 42 -12.18 -4.08 -0.70
N GLY A 43 -11.71 -2.88 -0.37
CA GLY A 43 -12.30 -2.00 0.62
C GLY A 43 -11.93 -2.33 2.06
N VAL A 44 -10.90 -3.16 2.28
CA VAL A 44 -10.37 -3.54 3.58
C VAL A 44 -8.84 -3.40 3.55
N ILE A 45 -8.26 -2.96 4.67
CA ILE A 45 -6.80 -2.99 4.84
C ILE A 45 -6.45 -4.18 5.72
N ASP A 46 -5.86 -5.21 5.14
CA ASP A 46 -5.46 -6.41 5.86
C ASP A 46 -4.14 -7.04 5.38
N SER A 47 -3.87 -8.28 5.80
CA SER A 47 -2.63 -8.98 5.46
C SER A 47 -2.41 -9.20 3.97
N ASP A 48 -3.46 -9.18 3.15
CA ASP A 48 -3.35 -9.30 1.70
C ASP A 48 -2.68 -8.04 1.12
N ASP A 49 -3.02 -6.84 1.60
CA ASP A 49 -2.35 -5.60 1.18
C ASP A 49 -0.88 -5.58 1.58
N LEU A 50 -0.56 -6.01 2.80
CA LEU A 50 0.82 -6.12 3.25
C LEU A 50 1.62 -7.10 2.36
N THR A 51 0.98 -8.18 1.92
CA THR A 51 1.59 -9.14 1.00
C THR A 51 1.80 -8.50 -0.37
N TYR A 52 0.83 -7.74 -0.88
CA TYR A 52 0.92 -7.06 -2.17
C TYR A 52 2.07 -6.04 -2.18
N HIS A 53 2.17 -5.24 -1.12
CA HIS A 53 3.25 -4.27 -0.93
C HIS A 53 4.62 -4.96 -0.92
N SER A 54 4.77 -6.00 -0.09
CA SER A 54 6.00 -6.78 -0.01
C SER A 54 6.37 -7.42 -1.36
N GLU A 55 5.43 -8.05 -2.06
CA GLU A 55 5.69 -8.66 -3.37
C GLU A 55 6.10 -7.62 -4.42
N TYR A 56 5.55 -6.40 -4.35
CA TYR A 56 5.92 -5.30 -5.22
C TYR A 56 7.37 -4.85 -4.97
N LEU A 57 7.76 -4.63 -3.71
CA LEU A 57 9.14 -4.26 -3.36
C LEU A 57 10.17 -5.34 -3.74
N HIS A 58 9.80 -6.61 -3.65
CA HIS A 58 10.64 -7.73 -4.09
C HIS A 58 10.62 -7.97 -5.61
N GLY A 59 9.81 -7.21 -6.36
CA GLY A 59 9.65 -7.34 -7.81
C GLY A 59 8.97 -8.64 -8.26
N ILE A 60 8.34 -9.37 -7.33
CA ILE A 60 7.49 -10.54 -7.59
C ILE A 60 6.21 -10.05 -8.29
N ARG A 61 5.56 -9.04 -7.69
CA ARG A 61 4.49 -8.28 -8.33
C ARG A 61 5.09 -7.11 -9.10
N LYS A 62 4.61 -6.87 -10.33
CA LYS A 62 5.17 -5.84 -11.22
C LYS A 62 4.51 -4.48 -11.10
N THR A 63 3.25 -4.45 -10.68
CA THR A 63 2.44 -3.25 -10.60
C THR A 63 1.46 -3.37 -9.45
N LEU A 64 1.21 -2.28 -8.75
CA LEU A 64 0.03 -2.09 -7.91
C LEU A 64 -1.14 -1.58 -8.78
N PRO A 65 -2.38 -1.59 -8.28
CA PRO A 65 -3.51 -1.02 -9.01
C PRO A 65 -3.18 0.40 -9.46
N VAL A 66 -3.60 0.74 -10.67
CA VAL A 66 -3.58 2.11 -11.18
C VAL A 66 -5.02 2.47 -11.48
N GLU A 67 -5.62 3.32 -10.66
CA GLU A 67 -6.84 4.01 -11.07
C GLU A 67 -6.49 5.01 -12.19
N TYR A 68 -7.30 4.98 -13.25
CA TYR A 68 -7.26 5.93 -14.36
C TYR A 68 -8.17 7.13 -14.08
#